data_AF-A0AA39X081-F1
#
_entry.id   AF-A0AA39X081-F1
#
_cell.length_a   1.000
_cell.length_b   1.000
_cell.length_c   1.000
_cell.angle_alpha   90.00
_cell.angle_beta   90.00
_cell.angle_gamma   90.00
#
_symmetry.space_group_name_H-M   'P 1'
#
loop_
_entity.id
_entity.type
_entity.pdbx_description
1 polymer ?
#
loop_
_entity_poly.entity_id
_entity_poly.type
_entity_poly.pdbx_seq_one_letter_code
_entity_poly.pdbx_strand_id
1 'polypeptide(L)'
;MGFWGERFFQSDRDFDIVGIVGEHLGIEDLYYPDDPEQLRQELDSGKLEAEFHKIRDGGYESDEDLKWLGFKTTIVVLAAAAMRHGATISDEFRQYVKTALKSRLQMYQRAKDDMAKAIDSYRNGVPLDVAGMGLDETASSDERPKGGFGLNVLSPQMFNVGEVVENECETCGKDSDTLLRCGRCRKVRYCNIECQKKAWKKHKQVCAPAA
;
A
#
# COMPACT_ATOMS: atom_id res chain seq x y z
N MET A 1 3.76 8.07 14.10
CA MET A 1 3.33 8.24 12.71
C MET A 1 2.20 9.25 12.68
N GLY A 2 2.55 10.48 12.31
CA GLY A 2 1.62 11.53 11.94
C GLY A 2 0.80 11.12 10.72
N PHE A 3 -0.44 11.59 10.71
CA PHE A 3 -1.36 11.44 9.61
C PHE A 3 -1.80 12.85 9.24
N TRP A 4 -1.62 13.21 7.98
CA TRP A 4 -1.84 14.58 7.52
C TRP A 4 -2.86 14.64 6.39
N GLY A 5 -3.07 13.55 5.64
CA GLY A 5 -4.13 13.45 4.63
C GLY A 5 -4.36 12.05 4.07
N GLU A 6 -5.43 11.89 3.29
CA GLU A 6 -5.96 10.60 2.81
C GLU A 6 -5.37 10.13 1.47
N ARG A 7 -4.41 10.86 0.89
CA ARG A 7 -3.76 10.54 -0.39
C ARG A 7 -2.34 10.00 -0.20
N PHE A 8 -1.71 9.60 -1.31
CA PHE A 8 -0.31 9.18 -1.30
C PHE A 8 0.60 10.28 -0.75
N PHE A 9 1.60 9.86 0.02
CA PHE A 9 2.66 10.73 0.54
C PHE A 9 2.10 11.87 1.42
N GLN A 10 0.95 11.63 2.06
CA GLN A 10 0.35 12.49 3.09
C GLN A 10 0.34 11.82 4.48
N SER A 11 1.05 10.70 4.62
CA SER A 11 1.24 9.99 5.87
C SER A 11 2.69 9.54 6.02
N ASP A 12 3.21 9.54 7.25
CA ASP A 12 4.59 9.09 7.54
C ASP A 12 4.85 7.68 6.98
N ARG A 13 3.81 6.84 6.95
CA ARG A 13 3.86 5.46 6.45
C ARG A 13 4.36 5.35 5.01
N ASP A 14 3.92 6.23 4.14
CA ASP A 14 4.33 6.17 2.73
C ASP A 14 5.82 6.53 2.59
N PHE A 15 6.31 7.44 3.44
CA PHE A 15 7.74 7.78 3.52
C PHE A 15 8.56 6.66 4.16
N ASP A 16 8.04 5.99 5.19
CA ASP A 16 8.70 4.81 5.76
C ASP A 16 8.88 3.72 4.69
N ILE A 17 7.84 3.48 3.86
CA ILE A 17 7.91 2.55 2.73
C ILE A 17 8.98 2.98 1.73
N VAL A 18 8.95 4.25 1.31
CA VAL A 18 9.92 4.76 0.34
C VAL A 18 11.35 4.70 0.87
N GLY A 19 11.57 5.02 2.15
CA GLY A 19 12.88 4.93 2.78
C GLY A 19 13.43 3.51 2.77
N ILE A 20 12.66 2.52 3.24
CA ILE A 20 13.09 1.11 3.26
C ILE A 20 13.36 0.61 1.84
N VAL A 21 12.48 0.91 0.89
CA VAL A 21 12.69 0.47 -0.50
C VAL A 21 13.87 1.20 -1.15
N GLY A 22 14.11 2.47 -0.80
CA GLY A 22 15.30 3.21 -1.21
C GLY A 22 16.58 2.51 -0.76
N GLU A 23 16.66 2.10 0.51
CA GLU A 23 17.79 1.32 1.03
C GLU A 23 17.99 0.00 0.26
N HIS A 24 16.92 -0.71 -0.06
CA HIS A 24 16.98 -1.95 -0.85
C HIS A 24 17.51 -1.74 -2.27
N LEU A 25 17.13 -0.62 -2.89
CA LEU A 25 17.55 -0.24 -4.25
C LEU A 25 18.94 0.40 -4.28
N GLY A 26 19.47 0.81 -3.11
CA GLY A 26 20.67 1.62 -2.99
C GLY A 26 20.48 3.06 -3.48
N ILE A 27 19.27 3.60 -3.31
CA ILE A 27 18.87 4.95 -3.72
C ILE A 27 18.63 5.78 -2.47
N GLU A 28 19.28 6.96 -2.40
CA GLU A 28 19.24 7.82 -1.21
C GLU A 28 17.86 8.43 -0.96
N ASP A 29 17.23 9.00 -1.98
CA ASP A 29 15.87 9.54 -1.89
C ASP A 29 15.05 9.20 -3.15
N LEU A 30 14.08 8.30 -3.00
CA LEU A 30 13.18 7.90 -4.07
C LEU A 30 12.07 8.93 -4.34
N TYR A 31 11.82 9.86 -3.40
CA TYR A 31 10.68 10.76 -3.44
C TYR A 31 11.06 12.19 -3.82
N TYR A 32 12.14 12.72 -3.24
CA TYR A 32 12.74 14.02 -3.55
C TYR A 32 14.23 13.88 -3.95
N PRO A 33 14.55 13.17 -5.04
CA PRO A 33 15.92 13.06 -5.51
C PRO A 33 16.48 14.43 -5.92
N ASP A 34 17.79 14.63 -5.72
CA ASP A 34 18.52 15.79 -6.25
C ASP A 34 18.52 15.81 -7.79
N ASP A 35 18.59 14.65 -8.42
CA ASP A 35 18.52 14.46 -9.88
C ASP A 35 17.43 13.44 -10.26
N PRO A 36 16.22 13.91 -10.59
CA PRO A 36 15.11 13.04 -10.99
C PRO A 36 15.35 12.22 -12.25
N GLU A 37 16.16 12.73 -13.20
CA GLU A 37 16.43 12.02 -14.45
C GLU A 37 17.45 10.91 -14.23
N GLN A 38 18.48 11.16 -13.41
CA GLN A 38 19.40 10.11 -12.98
C GLN A 38 18.66 9.01 -12.20
N LEU A 39 17.78 9.39 -11.25
CA LEU A 39 16.96 8.43 -10.51
C LEU A 39 16.14 7.55 -11.47
N ARG A 40 15.47 8.18 -12.43
CA ARG A 40 14.67 7.46 -13.43
C ARG A 40 15.53 6.46 -14.21
N GLN A 41 16.70 6.86 -14.69
CA GLN A 41 17.61 5.97 -15.43
C GLN A 41 18.07 4.79 -14.57
N GLU A 42 18.32 5.03 -13.29
CA GLU A 42 18.70 3.99 -12.34
C GLU A 42 17.55 3.00 -12.08
N LEU A 43 16.32 3.48 -11.92
CA LEU A 43 15.13 2.63 -11.81
C LEU A 43 14.92 1.80 -13.09
N ASP A 44 15.05 2.45 -14.25
CA ASP A 44 14.86 1.86 -15.59
C ASP A 44 15.99 0.89 -16.00
N SER A 45 17.09 0.83 -15.24
CA SER A 45 18.19 -0.13 -15.46
C SER A 45 17.79 -1.60 -15.19
N GLY A 46 16.55 -1.82 -14.74
CA GLY A 46 16.01 -3.13 -14.33
C GLY A 46 15.91 -3.29 -12.81
N LYS A 47 16.47 -2.35 -12.03
CA LYS A 47 16.38 -2.34 -10.56
C LYS A 47 14.92 -2.31 -10.08
N LEU A 48 14.09 -1.43 -10.66
CA LEU A 48 12.69 -1.30 -10.25
C LEU A 48 11.90 -2.60 -10.50
N GLU A 49 12.07 -3.20 -11.69
CA GLU A 49 11.41 -4.45 -12.06
C GLU A 49 11.84 -5.59 -11.12
N ALA A 50 13.14 -5.72 -10.87
CA ALA A 50 13.69 -6.73 -9.96
C ALA A 50 13.18 -6.57 -8.53
N GLU A 51 13.06 -5.33 -8.04
CA GLU A 51 12.55 -5.05 -6.70
C GLU A 51 11.05 -5.37 -6.59
N PHE A 52 10.25 -5.04 -7.61
CA PHE A 52 8.85 -5.45 -7.64
C PHE A 52 8.68 -6.99 -7.58
N HIS A 53 9.48 -7.74 -8.36
CA HIS A 53 9.48 -9.20 -8.29
C HIS A 53 9.86 -9.69 -6.90
N LYS A 54 10.94 -9.15 -6.33
CA LYS A 54 11.44 -9.56 -5.02
C LYS A 54 10.41 -9.31 -3.91
N ILE A 55 9.73 -8.16 -3.91
CA ILE A 55 8.67 -7.86 -2.93
C ILE A 55 7.48 -8.79 -3.13
N ARG A 56 7.01 -8.97 -4.37
CA ARG A 56 5.85 -9.82 -4.69
C ARG A 56 6.08 -11.29 -4.34
N ASP A 57 7.25 -11.80 -4.65
CA ASP A 57 7.59 -13.22 -4.57
C ASP A 57 8.12 -13.63 -3.18
N GLY A 58 8.02 -12.73 -2.19
CA GLY A 58 8.35 -13.02 -0.79
C GLY A 58 9.83 -12.94 -0.46
N GLY A 59 10.63 -12.25 -1.27
CA GLY A 59 12.06 -12.04 -1.03
C GLY A 59 12.40 -11.26 0.26
N TYR A 60 11.39 -10.67 0.91
CA TYR A 60 11.49 -9.92 2.16
C TYR A 60 10.60 -10.51 3.28
N GLU A 61 10.26 -11.81 3.25
CA GLU A 61 9.42 -12.44 4.30
C GLU A 61 10.01 -12.33 5.72
N SER A 62 11.33 -12.23 5.85
CA SER A 62 12.05 -12.02 7.12
C SER A 62 12.17 -10.56 7.54
N ASP A 63 11.83 -9.61 6.66
CA ASP A 63 11.82 -8.19 6.96
C ASP A 63 10.53 -7.85 7.71
N GLU A 64 10.64 -7.70 9.03
CA GLU A 64 9.46 -7.46 9.86
C GLU A 64 8.86 -6.07 9.64
N ASP A 65 9.65 -5.07 9.22
CA ASP A 65 9.16 -3.72 8.94
C ASP A 65 8.37 -3.69 7.64
N LEU A 66 8.90 -4.25 6.56
CA LEU A 66 8.23 -4.31 5.26
C LEU A 66 7.00 -5.24 5.30
N LYS A 67 7.07 -6.31 6.08
CA LYS A 67 5.91 -7.18 6.37
C LYS A 67 4.83 -6.46 7.18
N TRP A 68 5.22 -5.62 8.14
CA TRP A 68 4.27 -4.78 8.89
C TRP A 68 3.65 -3.70 8.00
N LEU A 69 4.44 -3.11 7.09
CA LEU A 69 3.99 -2.15 6.09
C LEU A 69 3.10 -2.79 5.00
N GLY A 70 3.29 -4.08 4.76
CA GLY A 70 2.48 -4.92 3.89
C GLY A 70 2.93 -4.88 2.43
N PHE A 71 3.44 -6.01 1.92
CA PHE A 71 4.04 -6.15 0.58
C PHE A 71 3.18 -5.58 -0.57
N LYS A 72 1.87 -5.83 -0.59
CA LYS A 72 0.97 -5.27 -1.61
C LYS A 72 0.89 -3.74 -1.54
N THR A 73 0.89 -3.18 -0.33
CA THR A 73 0.89 -1.72 -0.10
C THR A 73 2.22 -1.14 -0.56
N THR A 74 3.33 -1.79 -0.21
CA THR A 74 4.69 -1.41 -0.64
C THR A 74 4.78 -1.32 -2.17
N ILE A 75 4.29 -2.32 -2.90
CA ILE A 75 4.31 -2.31 -4.38
C ILE A 75 3.50 -1.13 -4.94
N VAL A 76 2.32 -0.85 -4.37
CA VAL A 76 1.47 0.25 -4.83
C VAL A 76 2.12 1.62 -4.57
N VAL A 77 2.74 1.82 -3.40
CA VAL A 77 3.46 3.05 -3.06
C VAL A 77 4.73 3.21 -3.91
N LEU A 78 5.49 2.14 -4.11
CA LEU A 78 6.67 2.12 -5.00
C LEU A 78 6.28 2.48 -6.43
N ALA A 79 5.17 1.94 -6.94
CA ALA A 79 4.65 2.31 -8.26
C ALA A 79 4.28 3.79 -8.33
N ALA A 80 3.64 4.36 -7.30
CA ALA A 80 3.33 5.79 -7.26
C ALA A 80 4.62 6.66 -7.25
N ALA A 81 5.65 6.26 -6.49
CA ALA A 81 6.94 6.94 -6.47
C ALA A 81 7.66 6.86 -7.82
N ALA A 82 7.68 5.68 -8.46
CA ALA A 82 8.24 5.48 -9.79
C ALA A 82 7.52 6.34 -10.85
N MET A 83 6.19 6.42 -10.79
CA MET A 83 5.38 7.24 -11.70
C MET A 83 5.70 8.74 -11.58
N ARG A 84 5.94 9.23 -10.36
CA ARG A 84 6.33 10.63 -10.09
C ARG A 84 7.55 11.06 -10.91
N HIS A 85 8.49 10.15 -11.14
CA HIS A 85 9.73 10.40 -11.89
C HIS A 85 9.69 9.87 -13.33
N GLY A 86 8.56 9.35 -13.80
CA GLY A 86 8.43 8.85 -15.16
C GLY A 86 9.12 7.50 -15.41
N ALA A 87 9.45 6.73 -14.37
CA ALA A 87 10.09 5.44 -14.51
C ALA A 87 9.18 4.39 -15.17
N THR A 88 9.79 3.44 -15.85
CA THR A 88 9.14 2.40 -16.62
C THR A 88 8.52 1.36 -15.69
N ILE A 89 7.20 1.20 -15.77
CA ILE A 89 6.47 0.11 -15.11
C ILE A 89 5.97 -0.85 -16.18
N SER A 90 6.34 -2.13 -16.06
CA SER A 90 5.92 -3.18 -16.99
C SER A 90 4.41 -3.42 -16.95
N ASP A 91 3.86 -3.98 -18.04
CA ASP A 91 2.44 -4.33 -18.11
C ASP A 91 2.04 -5.37 -17.03
N GLU A 92 2.98 -6.25 -16.69
CA GLU A 92 2.84 -7.22 -15.60
C GLU A 92 2.58 -6.50 -14.27
N PHE A 93 3.44 -5.55 -13.88
CA PHE A 93 3.26 -4.83 -12.62
C PHE A 93 2.14 -3.81 -12.65
N ARG A 94 1.82 -3.22 -13.81
CA ARG A 94 0.58 -2.44 -13.98
C ARG A 94 -0.65 -3.29 -13.67
N GLN A 95 -0.72 -4.51 -14.19
CA GLN A 95 -1.82 -5.43 -13.92
C GLN A 95 -1.82 -5.92 -12.47
N TYR A 96 -0.64 -6.14 -11.88
CA TYR A 96 -0.51 -6.48 -10.46
C TYR A 96 -1.06 -5.35 -9.57
N VAL A 97 -0.66 -4.10 -9.80
CA VAL A 97 -1.16 -2.93 -9.06
C VAL A 97 -2.68 -2.84 -9.17
N LYS A 98 -3.25 -2.95 -10.38
CA LYS A 98 -4.71 -2.97 -10.58
C LYS A 98 -5.42 -4.07 -9.78
N THR A 99 -4.77 -5.22 -9.63
CA THR A 99 -5.30 -6.33 -8.84
C THR A 99 -5.17 -6.06 -7.34
N ALA A 100 -4.02 -5.55 -6.89
CA ALA A 100 -3.74 -5.18 -5.51
C ALA A 100 -4.66 -4.05 -5.00
N LEU A 101 -5.13 -3.15 -5.85
CA LEU A 101 -6.10 -2.12 -5.46
C LEU A 101 -7.46 -2.70 -5.02
N LYS A 102 -7.76 -3.96 -5.37
CA LYS A 102 -8.96 -4.69 -4.91
C LYS A 102 -8.70 -5.45 -3.60
N SER A 103 -7.46 -5.45 -3.14
CA SER A 103 -6.99 -6.10 -1.92
C SER A 103 -7.10 -5.18 -0.70
N ARG A 104 -6.89 -5.75 0.48
CA ARG A 104 -6.69 -4.95 1.68
C ARG A 104 -5.31 -4.30 1.64
N LEU A 105 -5.28 -3.00 1.37
CA LEU A 105 -4.07 -2.20 1.41
C LEU A 105 -4.10 -1.30 2.65
N GLN A 106 -2.96 -1.11 3.30
CA GLN A 106 -2.84 -0.26 4.50
C GLN A 106 -2.79 1.23 4.12
N MET A 107 -3.76 1.68 3.32
CA MET A 107 -3.94 3.04 2.81
C MET A 107 -5.43 3.38 2.66
N TYR A 108 -5.76 4.66 2.56
CA TYR A 108 -7.14 5.14 2.45
C TYR A 108 -7.75 4.87 1.07
N GLN A 109 -9.09 4.80 1.01
CA GLN A 109 -9.81 4.57 -0.24
C GLN A 109 -9.52 5.64 -1.29
N ARG A 110 -9.35 6.91 -0.87
CA ARG A 110 -9.04 8.01 -1.77
C ARG A 110 -7.71 7.81 -2.50
N ALA A 111 -6.68 7.34 -1.80
CA ALA A 111 -5.41 6.93 -2.42
C ALA A 111 -5.61 5.78 -3.42
N LYS A 112 -6.41 4.75 -3.07
CA LYS A 112 -6.72 3.64 -4.01
C LYS A 112 -7.39 4.14 -5.30
N ASP A 113 -8.36 5.04 -5.17
CA ASP A 113 -9.10 5.61 -6.30
C ASP A 113 -8.21 6.48 -7.20
N ASP A 114 -7.32 7.27 -6.59
CA ASP A 114 -6.34 8.08 -7.31
C ASP A 114 -5.33 7.19 -8.05
N MET A 115 -4.82 6.13 -7.41
CA MET A 115 -3.95 5.15 -8.07
C MET A 115 -4.64 4.45 -9.24
N ALA A 116 -5.91 4.06 -9.09
CA ALA A 116 -6.66 3.39 -10.15
C ALA A 116 -6.74 4.26 -11.42
N LYS A 117 -6.96 5.57 -11.27
CA LYS A 117 -6.96 6.52 -12.40
C LYS A 117 -5.55 6.72 -12.96
N ALA A 118 -4.56 6.83 -12.07
CA ALA A 118 -3.19 7.09 -12.45
C ALA A 118 -2.61 5.92 -13.26
N ILE A 119 -2.74 4.69 -12.77
CA ILE A 119 -2.16 3.50 -13.43
C ILE A 119 -2.76 3.23 -14.82
N ASP A 120 -4.02 3.62 -15.05
CA ASP A 120 -4.69 3.53 -16.34
C ASP A 120 -4.22 4.57 -17.36
N SER A 121 -3.84 5.77 -16.90
CA SER A 121 -3.44 6.88 -17.77
C SER A 121 -1.93 7.06 -17.89
N TYR A 122 -1.16 6.42 -17.01
CA TYR A 122 0.29 6.56 -16.91
C TYR A 122 1.03 6.08 -18.16
N ARG A 123 1.98 6.89 -18.64
CA ARG A 123 2.84 6.59 -19.79
C ARG A 123 4.30 6.56 -19.33
N ASN A 124 4.99 5.45 -19.61
CA ASN A 124 6.42 5.32 -19.28
C ASN A 124 7.20 6.49 -19.90
N GLY A 125 8.08 7.09 -19.10
CA GLY A 125 8.86 8.27 -19.47
C GLY A 125 8.18 9.62 -19.32
N VAL A 126 6.93 9.67 -18.84
CA VAL A 126 6.23 10.91 -18.53
C VAL A 126 5.96 10.97 -17.03
N PRO A 127 6.66 11.84 -16.27
CA PRO A 127 6.37 12.09 -14.86
C PRO A 127 4.88 12.33 -14.59
N LEU A 128 4.34 11.63 -13.59
CA LEU A 128 2.95 11.76 -13.14
C LEU A 128 2.90 11.74 -11.61
N ASP A 129 2.63 12.91 -11.03
CA ASP A 129 2.43 13.02 -9.58
C ASP A 129 1.02 12.57 -9.18
N VAL A 130 0.93 11.48 -8.41
CA VAL A 130 -0.33 10.91 -7.91
C VAL A 130 -0.78 11.57 -6.60
N ALA A 131 0.14 12.19 -5.84
CA ALA A 131 -0.18 12.81 -4.56
C ALA A 131 -0.91 14.14 -4.72
N GLY A 132 -0.55 14.92 -5.74
CA GLY A 132 -1.01 16.29 -5.91
C GLY A 132 -0.33 17.23 -4.92
N MET A 133 -0.70 17.15 -3.62
CA MET A 133 -0.02 17.86 -2.53
C MET A 133 0.79 16.87 -1.69
N GLY A 134 2.05 17.22 -1.43
CA GLY A 134 2.95 16.41 -0.59
C GLY A 134 2.67 16.53 0.91
N LEU A 135 3.45 15.82 1.73
CA LEU A 135 3.29 15.77 3.19
C LEU A 135 3.34 17.15 3.84
N ASP A 136 4.40 17.92 3.56
CA ASP A 136 4.65 19.21 4.19
C ASP A 136 3.60 20.25 3.81
N GLU A 137 3.18 20.24 2.54
CA GLU A 137 2.10 21.09 2.02
C GLU A 137 0.78 20.75 2.69
N THR A 138 0.46 19.45 2.78
CA THR A 138 -0.75 18.97 3.44
C THR A 138 -0.73 19.30 4.93
N ALA A 139 0.40 19.07 5.61
CA ALA A 139 0.61 19.38 7.03
C ALA A 139 0.55 20.88 7.33
N SER A 140 0.76 21.74 6.34
CA SER A 140 0.65 23.19 6.46
C SER A 140 -0.70 23.74 6.00
N SER A 141 -1.50 22.95 5.28
CA SER A 141 -2.79 23.37 4.71
C SER A 141 -3.97 23.31 5.71
N ASP A 142 -5.02 24.05 5.36
CA ASP A 142 -6.35 23.97 6.00
C ASP A 142 -7.20 22.79 5.49
N GLU A 143 -6.74 22.10 4.43
CA GLU A 143 -7.42 20.98 3.77
C GLU A 143 -7.27 19.65 4.51
N ARG A 144 -6.57 19.64 5.64
CA ARG A 144 -6.42 18.44 6.49
C ARG A 144 -7.80 17.89 6.87
N PRO A 145 -8.02 16.57 6.82
CA PRO A 145 -9.28 15.96 7.26
C PRO A 145 -9.60 16.38 8.70
N LYS A 146 -10.63 17.21 8.88
CA LYS A 146 -11.11 17.63 10.20
C LYS A 146 -11.95 16.51 10.80
N GLY A 147 -11.31 15.57 11.49
CA GLY A 147 -11.97 14.49 12.24
C GLY A 147 -12.26 14.88 13.69
N GLY A 148 -13.53 14.79 14.10
CA GLY A 148 -14.03 15.19 15.42
C GLY A 148 -13.50 14.35 16.61
N PHE A 149 -13.68 14.90 17.82
CA PHE A 149 -13.31 14.31 19.12
C PHE A 149 -11.85 13.89 19.27
N GLY A 150 -10.90 14.77 18.96
CA GLY A 150 -9.54 14.74 19.55
C GLY A 150 -8.72 13.45 19.34
N LEU A 151 -9.12 12.61 18.40
CA LEU A 151 -8.44 11.39 17.99
C LEU A 151 -8.21 11.54 16.49
N ASN A 152 -6.94 11.60 16.09
CA ASN A 152 -6.56 11.47 14.68
C ASN A 152 -7.37 10.32 14.08
N VAL A 153 -8.03 10.60 12.96
CA VAL A 153 -8.83 9.63 12.18
C VAL A 153 -8.18 8.26 12.27
N LEU A 154 -8.97 7.25 12.67
CA LEU A 154 -8.55 5.85 12.87
C LEU A 154 -7.38 5.52 11.94
N SER A 155 -6.24 5.11 12.51
CA SER A 155 -5.04 4.82 11.73
C SER A 155 -5.39 3.94 10.51
N PRO A 156 -4.62 3.98 9.40
CA PRO A 156 -4.89 3.12 8.24
C PRO A 156 -5.10 1.64 8.62
N GLN A 157 -4.43 1.19 9.70
CA GLN A 157 -4.62 -0.15 10.25
C GLN A 157 -6.02 -0.40 10.84
N MET A 158 -6.64 0.60 11.48
CA MET A 158 -8.00 0.53 12.00
C MET A 158 -9.06 0.73 10.92
N PHE A 159 -8.80 1.55 9.89
CA PHE A 159 -9.71 1.69 8.75
C PHE A 159 -9.92 0.36 8.01
N ASN A 160 -8.84 -0.41 7.87
CA ASN A 160 -8.85 -1.72 7.21
C ASN A 160 -9.62 -2.83 7.94
N VAL A 161 -9.92 -2.66 9.23
CA VAL A 161 -10.65 -3.67 10.01
C VAL A 161 -12.09 -3.84 9.51
N GLY A 162 -12.64 -2.83 8.82
CA GLY A 162 -13.98 -2.86 8.21
C GLY A 162 -14.01 -3.30 6.75
N GLU A 163 -12.87 -3.39 6.06
CA GLU A 163 -12.83 -3.72 4.63
C GLU A 163 -13.06 -5.23 4.41
N VAL A 164 -14.12 -5.57 3.67
CA VAL A 164 -14.43 -6.95 3.27
C VAL A 164 -13.69 -7.25 1.97
N VAL A 165 -12.71 -8.15 2.04
CA VAL A 165 -12.01 -8.65 0.85
C VAL A 165 -12.37 -10.11 0.65
N GLU A 166 -12.89 -10.45 -0.54
CA GLU A 166 -13.53 -11.74 -0.77
C GLU A 166 -12.55 -12.89 -0.90
N ASN A 167 -11.35 -12.69 -1.45
CA ASN A 167 -10.45 -13.79 -1.80
C ASN A 167 -9.12 -13.74 -1.05
N GLU A 168 -9.07 -13.04 0.09
CA GLU A 168 -7.85 -12.86 0.88
C GLU A 168 -7.96 -13.44 2.29
N CYS A 169 -6.86 -14.06 2.71
CA CYS A 169 -6.70 -14.46 4.09
C CYS A 169 -6.49 -13.22 4.98
N GLU A 170 -7.38 -13.03 5.93
CA GLU A 170 -7.34 -11.96 6.94
C GLU A 170 -6.01 -11.91 7.73
N THR A 171 -5.33 -13.05 7.86
CA THR A 171 -4.13 -13.18 8.69
C THR A 171 -2.84 -13.00 7.92
N CYS A 172 -2.74 -13.58 6.72
CA CYS A 172 -1.49 -13.61 5.97
C CYS A 172 -1.57 -12.92 4.60
N GLY A 173 -2.74 -12.40 4.21
CA GLY A 173 -2.94 -11.68 2.95
C GLY A 173 -2.80 -12.52 1.68
N LYS A 174 -2.64 -13.85 1.80
CA LYS A 174 -2.56 -14.76 0.65
C LYS A 174 -3.91 -14.87 -0.04
N ASP A 175 -3.86 -14.80 -1.36
CA ASP A 175 -5.03 -14.96 -2.24
C ASP A 175 -5.30 -16.44 -2.46
N SER A 176 -6.56 -16.85 -2.34
CA SER A 176 -6.98 -18.22 -2.66
C SER A 176 -8.49 -18.31 -2.88
N ASP A 177 -8.90 -19.12 -3.85
CA ASP A 177 -10.31 -19.42 -4.10
C ASP A 177 -10.91 -20.36 -3.04
N THR A 178 -10.05 -21.02 -2.23
CA THR A 178 -10.45 -22.07 -1.28
C THR A 178 -10.39 -21.62 0.19
N LEU A 179 -10.48 -20.31 0.45
CA LEU A 179 -10.41 -19.79 1.81
C LEU A 179 -11.65 -20.14 2.65
N LEU A 180 -11.41 -20.49 3.91
CA LEU A 180 -12.43 -20.78 4.91
C LEU A 180 -13.04 -19.49 5.45
N ARG A 181 -14.36 -19.37 5.45
CA ARG A 181 -15.07 -18.23 6.04
C ARG A 181 -15.17 -18.36 7.56
N CYS A 182 -15.11 -17.25 8.28
CA CYS A 182 -15.45 -17.25 9.71
C CYS A 182 -16.89 -17.73 9.91
N GLY A 183 -17.07 -18.81 10.70
CA GLY A 183 -18.37 -19.43 10.91
C GLY A 183 -19.43 -18.51 11.56
N ARG A 184 -18.99 -17.48 12.31
CA ARG A 184 -19.88 -16.53 12.99
C ARG A 184 -20.33 -15.39 12.09
N CYS A 185 -19.38 -14.62 11.54
CA CYS A 185 -19.71 -13.41 10.78
C CYS A 185 -19.82 -13.63 9.28
N ARG A 186 -19.20 -14.68 8.74
CA ARG A 186 -19.04 -14.96 7.30
C ARG A 186 -18.41 -13.83 6.46
N LYS A 187 -17.92 -12.75 7.09
CA LYS A 187 -17.32 -11.56 6.43
C LYS A 187 -15.83 -11.72 6.12
N VAL A 188 -15.08 -12.38 7.00
CA VAL A 188 -13.62 -12.57 6.84
C VAL A 188 -13.31 -14.01 6.44
N ARG A 189 -12.19 -14.21 5.75
CA ARG A 189 -11.72 -15.51 5.26
C ARG A 189 -10.30 -15.83 5.72
N TYR A 190 -9.96 -17.11 5.77
CA TYR A 190 -8.68 -17.62 6.27
C TYR A 190 -8.19 -18.80 5.44
N CYS A 191 -6.87 -18.94 5.27
CA CYS A 191 -6.30 -20.13 4.62
C CYS A 191 -6.67 -21.42 5.35
N ASN A 192 -6.63 -21.38 6.68
CA ASN A 192 -6.84 -22.53 7.56
C ASN A 192 -7.21 -22.06 8.98
N ILE A 193 -7.47 -23.03 9.87
CA ILE A 193 -7.80 -22.78 11.28
C ILE A 193 -6.66 -22.05 12.02
N GLU A 194 -5.40 -22.27 11.64
CA GLU A 194 -4.27 -21.59 12.27
C GLU A 194 -4.29 -20.08 11.99
N CYS A 195 -4.54 -19.71 10.73
CA CYS A 195 -4.74 -18.31 10.36
C CYS A 195 -5.89 -17.69 11.16
N GLN A 196 -7.03 -18.39 11.25
CA GLN A 196 -8.17 -17.92 12.04
C GLN A 196 -7.82 -17.69 13.52
N LYS A 197 -7.10 -18.63 14.15
CA LYS A 197 -6.67 -18.50 15.56
C LYS A 197 -5.74 -17.31 15.77
N LYS A 198 -4.77 -17.10 14.86
CA LYS A 198 -3.84 -15.97 14.91
C LYS A 198 -4.57 -14.62 14.83
N ALA A 199 -5.55 -14.49 13.93
CA ALA A 199 -6.33 -13.26 13.79
C ALA A 199 -7.36 -13.03 14.90
N TRP A 200 -7.75 -14.07 15.64
CA TRP A 200 -8.89 -14.02 16.57
C TRP A 200 -8.81 -12.89 17.61
N LYS A 201 -7.63 -12.60 18.15
CA LYS A 201 -7.45 -11.54 19.16
C LYS A 201 -7.92 -10.16 18.66
N LYS A 202 -7.70 -9.87 17.37
CA LYS A 202 -8.14 -8.65 16.69
C LYS A 202 -9.58 -8.82 16.16
N HIS A 203 -9.84 -9.89 15.43
CA HIS A 203 -11.12 -10.14 14.77
C HIS A 203 -12.32 -10.18 15.74
N LYS A 204 -12.14 -10.74 16.95
CA LYS A 204 -13.24 -10.88 17.93
C LYS A 204 -13.90 -9.55 18.31
N GLN A 205 -13.19 -8.43 18.19
CA GLN A 205 -13.69 -7.10 18.55
C GLN A 205 -14.72 -6.58 17.54
N VAL A 206 -14.66 -7.07 16.30
CA VAL A 206 -15.54 -6.67 15.19
C VAL A 206 -16.38 -7.82 14.64
N CYS A 207 -16.26 -9.02 15.24
CA CYS A 207 -16.97 -10.22 14.82
C CYS A 207 -18.42 -10.21 15.34
N ALA A 208 -19.34 -9.79 14.47
CA ALA A 208 -20.78 -9.90 14.71
C ALA A 208 -21.39 -11.09 13.94
N PRO A 209 -22.44 -11.76 14.47
CA PRO A 209 -23.18 -12.77 13.71
C PRO A 209 -23.61 -12.25 12.33
N ALA A 210 -23.56 -13.11 11.32
CA ALA A 210 -24.17 -12.79 10.02
C ALA A 210 -25.67 -12.55 10.23
N ALA A 211 -26.18 -11.42 9.73
CA ALA A 211 -27.61 -11.14 9.68
C ALA A 211 -28.32 -12.11 8.73
#